data_AF-A0A6G1S5Q7-F1
#
_entry.id   AF-A0A6G1S5Q7-F1
#
_cell.length_a   1.000
_cell.length_b   1.000
_cell.length_c   1.000
_cell.angle_alpha   90.00
_cell.angle_beta   90.00
_cell.angle_gamma   90.00
#
_symmetry.space_group_name_H-M   'P 1'
#
loop_
_entity.id
_entity.type
_entity.pdbx_description
1 polymer ?
#
loop_
_entity_poly.entity_id
_entity_poly.type
_entity_poly.pdbx_seq_one_letter_code
_entity_poly.pdbx_strand_id
1 'polypeptide(L)'
;DTWLAWLWNHLCVPGADVNRNFGFHWKENGASSFPCAETYAGKTAFSEVESRNLRDFILNNNKDQRFKMYLTLHSYGPMILYPYGYDSGLAPAVDEQELAAIGKEA
;
A
#
# COMPACT_ATOMS: atom_id res chain seq x y z
N ASP A 1 -11.65 27.45 -7.48
CA ASP A 1 -12.50 27.98 -6.41
C ASP A 1 -12.11 27.30 -5.09
N THR A 2 -11.42 28.02 -4.21
CA THR A 2 -10.78 27.48 -2.99
C THR A 2 -11.78 27.19 -1.87
N TRP A 3 -12.98 27.76 -1.94
CA TRP A 3 -14.00 27.64 -0.90
C TRP A 3 -14.69 26.27 -0.94
N LEU A 4 -15.03 25.80 -2.15
CA LEU A 4 -15.55 24.43 -2.36
C LEU A 4 -14.53 23.37 -1.99
N ALA A 5 -13.25 23.57 -2.31
CA ALA A 5 -12.17 22.66 -1.94
C ALA A 5 -11.95 22.60 -0.41
N TRP A 6 -12.05 23.74 0.27
CA TRP A 6 -11.99 23.78 1.74
C TRP A 6 -13.17 23.05 2.38
N LEU A 7 -14.38 23.29 1.88
CA LEU A 7 -15.60 22.63 2.38
C LEU A 7 -15.54 21.11 2.16
N TRP A 8 -15.15 20.66 0.97
CA TRP A 8 -14.99 19.24 0.65
C TRP A 8 -13.90 18.55 1.50
N ASN A 9 -12.80 19.24 1.80
CA ASN A 9 -11.75 18.72 2.69
C ASN A 9 -12.18 18.60 4.16
N HIS A 10 -13.20 19.33 4.61
CA HIS A 10 -13.66 19.36 6.00
C HIS A 10 -15.01 18.66 6.24
N LEU A 11 -15.76 18.37 5.17
CA LEU A 11 -17.05 17.67 5.25
C LEU A 11 -16.88 16.14 5.25
N CYS A 12 -15.82 15.61 4.63
CA CYS A 12 -15.50 14.20 4.73
C CYS A 12 -14.91 13.85 6.09
N VAL A 13 -15.39 12.76 6.67
CA VAL A 13 -14.70 12.04 7.73
C VAL A 13 -13.80 11.02 7.04
N PRO A 14 -12.48 11.29 6.92
CA PRO A 14 -11.65 10.45 6.07
C PRO A 14 -11.27 9.15 6.78
N GLY A 15 -11.45 8.04 6.09
CA GLY A 15 -10.67 6.81 6.28
C GLY A 15 -9.58 6.75 5.23
N ALA A 16 -8.37 6.33 5.59
CA ALA A 16 -7.33 6.12 4.59
C ALA A 16 -7.40 4.69 4.02
N ASP A 17 -7.06 4.56 2.74
CA ASP A 17 -6.78 3.27 2.14
C ASP A 17 -5.51 2.70 2.77
N VAL A 18 -5.67 1.66 3.59
CA VAL A 18 -4.57 0.99 4.28
C VAL A 18 -3.54 0.45 3.27
N ASN A 19 -3.96 0.04 2.06
CA ASN A 19 -3.07 -0.42 1.00
C ASN A 19 -2.40 0.72 0.20
N ARG A 20 -2.59 1.98 0.61
CA ARG A 20 -1.79 3.15 0.20
C ARG A 20 -1.08 3.81 1.36
N ASN A 21 -1.21 3.29 2.58
CA ASN A 21 -0.71 3.90 3.80
C ASN A 21 0.67 3.39 4.25
N PHE A 22 1.31 2.47 3.50
CA PHE A 22 2.66 1.98 3.81
C PHE A 22 3.74 2.99 3.41
N GLY A 23 4.88 2.95 4.10
CA GLY A 23 5.96 3.94 3.94
C GLY A 23 6.91 3.75 2.76
N PHE A 24 6.74 2.72 1.93
CA PHE A 24 7.58 2.49 0.75
C PHE A 24 7.02 3.29 -0.44
N HIS A 25 7.78 4.26 -0.95
CA HIS A 25 7.35 5.20 -2.00
C HIS A 25 5.96 5.82 -1.74
N TRP A 26 5.71 6.18 -0.46
CA TRP A 26 4.40 6.65 0.00
C TRP A 26 3.92 7.87 -0.78
N LYS A 27 2.77 7.71 -1.46
CA LYS A 27 2.11 8.76 -2.25
C LYS A 27 2.99 9.34 -3.37
N GLU A 28 3.94 8.56 -3.88
CA GLU A 28 4.71 8.91 -5.07
C GLU A 28 3.83 8.82 -6.32
N ASN A 29 3.09 7.71 -6.47
CA ASN A 29 2.19 7.44 -7.58
C ASN A 29 1.04 6.51 -7.12
N GLY A 30 -0.09 6.53 -7.84
CA GLY A 30 -1.21 5.60 -7.63
C GLY A 30 -2.01 5.80 -6.33
N ALA A 31 -1.81 6.91 -5.61
CA ALA A 31 -2.50 7.24 -4.35
C ALA A 31 -2.96 8.71 -4.33
N SER A 32 -4.03 9.00 -3.59
CA SER A 32 -4.61 10.34 -3.53
C SER A 32 -4.21 11.08 -2.25
N SER A 33 -4.03 12.40 -2.34
CA SER A 33 -3.94 13.30 -1.18
C SER A 33 -5.29 13.85 -0.74
N PHE A 34 -6.35 13.63 -1.53
CA PHE A 34 -7.68 14.15 -1.26
C PHE A 34 -8.42 13.24 -0.27
N PRO A 35 -8.83 13.71 0.92
CA PRO A 35 -9.36 12.85 1.99
C PRO A 35 -10.66 12.11 1.67
N CYS A 36 -11.42 12.53 0.66
CA CYS A 36 -12.63 11.84 0.22
C CYS A 36 -12.38 10.82 -0.90
N ALA A 37 -11.15 10.65 -1.38
CA ALA A 37 -10.85 9.68 -2.42
C ALA A 37 -10.76 8.27 -1.81
N GLU A 38 -11.28 7.27 -2.51
CA GLU A 38 -11.17 5.86 -2.11
C GLU A 38 -9.71 5.41 -1.97
N THR A 39 -8.77 6.03 -2.70
CA THR A 39 -7.33 5.76 -2.63
C THR A 39 -6.57 6.76 -1.77
N TYR A 40 -7.26 7.45 -0.85
CA TYR A 40 -6.63 8.42 0.04
C TYR A 40 -5.53 7.76 0.88
N ALA A 41 -4.29 8.25 0.74
CA ALA A 41 -3.10 7.62 1.33
C ALA A 41 -2.92 7.88 2.83
N GLY A 42 -3.80 8.69 3.44
CA GLY A 42 -3.65 9.17 4.81
C GLY A 42 -2.86 10.48 4.90
N LYS A 43 -2.71 10.99 6.13
CA LYS A 43 -2.00 12.27 6.40
C LYS A 43 -0.49 12.12 6.29
N THR A 44 0.02 10.96 6.67
CA THR A 44 1.43 10.55 6.61
C THR A 44 1.50 9.07 6.30
N ALA A 45 2.66 8.58 5.85
CA ALA A 45 2.92 7.15 5.87
C ALA A 45 2.66 6.58 7.27
N PHE A 46 2.00 5.44 7.35
CA PHE A 46 1.61 4.78 8.58
C PHE A 46 0.79 5.70 9.52
N SER A 47 -0.10 6.53 8.99
CA SER A 47 -1.04 7.31 9.82
C SER A 47 -2.08 6.42 10.51
N GLU A 48 -2.49 5.34 9.84
CA GLU A 48 -3.50 4.43 10.35
C GLU A 48 -2.93 3.52 11.44
N VAL A 49 -3.74 3.12 12.42
CA VAL A 49 -3.26 2.22 13.50
C VAL A 49 -3.07 0.79 12.97
N GLU A 50 -3.86 0.40 11.99
CA GLU A 50 -3.87 -0.90 11.32
C GLU A 50 -2.53 -1.16 10.60
N SER A 51 -2.10 -0.21 9.76
CA SER A 51 -0.83 -0.30 9.02
C SER A 51 0.38 -0.23 9.97
N ARG A 52 0.32 0.62 11.00
CA ARG A 52 1.36 0.72 12.05
C ARG A 52 1.51 -0.57 12.82
N ASN A 53 0.41 -1.16 13.27
CA ASN A 53 0.45 -2.38 14.06
C ASN A 53 1.04 -3.54 13.25
N LEU A 54 0.70 -3.66 11.96
CA LEU A 54 1.29 -4.68 11.10
C LEU A 54 2.81 -4.46 10.90
N ARG A 55 3.23 -3.23 10.61
CA ARG A 55 4.64 -2.85 10.51
C ARG A 55 5.39 -3.21 11.79
N ASP A 56 4.88 -2.76 12.93
CA ASP A 56 5.54 -2.95 14.23
C ASP A 56 5.56 -4.42 14.61
N PHE A 57 4.49 -5.18 14.35
CA PHE A 57 4.46 -6.62 14.54
C PHE A 57 5.57 -7.30 13.75
N ILE A 58 5.66 -7.05 12.44
CA ILE A 58 6.68 -7.69 11.58
C ILE A 58 8.08 -7.28 12.05
N LEU A 59 8.37 -5.98 12.18
CA LEU A 59 9.70 -5.48 12.54
C LEU A 59 10.15 -5.97 13.93
N ASN A 60 9.26 -6.02 14.92
CA ASN A 60 9.61 -6.48 16.27
C ASN A 60 9.83 -8.00 16.33
N ASN A 61 9.17 -8.76 15.45
CA ASN A 61 9.17 -10.22 15.48
C ASN A 61 10.09 -10.87 14.41
N ASN A 62 10.73 -10.09 13.54
CA ASN A 62 11.60 -10.58 12.46
C ASN A 62 13.11 -10.56 12.79
N LYS A 63 13.50 -10.43 14.06
CA LYS A 63 14.92 -10.30 14.46
C LYS A 63 15.80 -11.46 13.95
N ASP A 64 15.26 -12.68 13.97
CA ASP A 64 15.96 -13.88 13.48
C ASP A 64 15.54 -14.27 12.05
N GLN A 65 15.08 -13.29 11.25
CA GLN A 65 14.59 -13.50 9.88
C GLN A 65 13.49 -14.57 9.79
N ARG A 66 12.59 -14.63 10.78
CA ARG A 66 11.53 -15.66 10.87
C ARG A 66 10.44 -15.48 9.81
N PHE A 67 10.19 -14.25 9.36
CA PHE A 67 9.25 -14.00 8.27
C PHE A 67 9.96 -14.23 6.94
N LYS A 68 9.54 -15.27 6.22
CA LYS A 68 10.07 -15.64 4.90
C LYS A 68 9.17 -15.25 3.75
N MET A 69 7.88 -15.01 4.02
CA MET A 69 6.87 -14.68 3.02
C MET A 69 5.90 -13.64 3.57
N TYR A 70 5.42 -12.75 2.70
CA TYR A 70 4.31 -11.85 2.96
C TYR A 70 3.23 -12.08 1.90
N LEU A 71 2.06 -12.54 2.33
CA LEU A 71 0.91 -12.78 1.47
C LEU A 71 -0.26 -11.92 1.95
N THR A 72 -0.74 -11.03 1.09
CA THR A 72 -1.95 -10.23 1.32
C THR A 72 -3.04 -10.68 0.34
N LEU A 73 -4.25 -10.85 0.85
CA LEU A 73 -5.39 -11.36 0.07
C LEU A 73 -6.36 -10.21 -0.23
N HIS A 74 -6.70 -10.05 -1.49
CA HIS A 74 -7.65 -9.05 -1.98
C HIS A 74 -8.63 -9.67 -2.97
N SER A 75 -9.72 -8.96 -3.25
CA SER A 75 -10.67 -9.28 -4.30
C SER A 75 -11.06 -8.00 -5.07
N TYR A 76 -11.48 -8.08 -6.32
CA TYR A 76 -11.71 -9.28 -7.15
C TYR A 76 -10.65 -9.42 -8.26
N GLY A 77 -10.62 -10.58 -8.91
CA GLY A 77 -9.80 -10.84 -10.10
C GLY A 77 -8.91 -12.08 -9.96
N PRO A 78 -8.64 -12.82 -11.05
CA PRO A 78 -7.80 -14.01 -11.02
C PRO A 78 -6.32 -13.62 -11.17
N MET A 79 -5.77 -12.89 -10.18
CA MET A 79 -4.42 -12.34 -10.26
C MET A 79 -3.56 -12.75 -9.07
N ILE A 80 -2.32 -13.15 -9.37
CA ILE A 80 -1.21 -13.22 -8.41
C ILE A 80 -0.28 -12.07 -8.74
N LEU A 81 -0.12 -11.15 -7.79
CA LEU A 81 0.69 -9.94 -7.96
C LEU A 81 1.91 -10.03 -7.06
N TYR A 82 3.03 -9.56 -7.58
CA TYR A 82 4.28 -9.38 -6.86
C TYR A 82 4.82 -7.95 -7.09
N PRO A 83 5.79 -7.48 -6.31
CA PRO A 83 6.32 -6.12 -6.46
C PRO A 83 6.87 -5.81 -7.87
N TYR A 84 6.92 -4.56 -8.31
CA TYR A 84 6.51 -3.35 -7.61
C TYR A 84 5.17 -2.81 -8.12
N GLY A 85 4.36 -2.26 -7.22
CA GLY A 85 3.07 -1.65 -7.57
C GLY A 85 3.05 -0.12 -7.53
N TYR A 86 4.15 0.55 -7.14
CA TYR A 86 4.16 2.00 -6.95
C TYR A 86 4.40 2.77 -8.26
N ASP A 87 5.08 2.19 -9.25
CA ASP A 87 5.30 2.80 -10.56
C ASP A 87 5.37 1.71 -11.65
N SER A 88 4.67 1.95 -12.75
CA SER A 88 4.59 1.07 -13.91
C SER A 88 5.79 1.16 -14.86
N GLY A 89 6.67 2.14 -14.69
CA GLY A 89 7.82 2.41 -15.55
C GLY A 89 9.17 1.87 -15.05
N LEU A 90 9.19 1.06 -14.00
CA LEU A 90 10.41 0.67 -13.29
C LEU A 90 11.13 -0.53 -13.88
N ALA A 91 12.40 -0.63 -13.50
CA ALA A 91 13.14 -1.89 -13.58
C ALA A 91 12.37 -2.99 -12.82
N PRO A 92 12.39 -4.23 -13.35
CA PRO A 92 11.71 -5.35 -12.71
C PRO A 92 12.19 -5.58 -11.28
N ALA A 93 11.36 -6.25 -10.47
CA ALA A 93 11.78 -6.71 -9.15
C ALA A 93 13.09 -7.49 -9.25
N VAL A 94 13.94 -7.38 -8.23
CA VAL A 94 15.28 -8.01 -8.21
C VAL A 94 15.20 -9.52 -8.50
N ASP A 95 14.10 -10.14 -8.10
CA ASP A 95 13.74 -11.56 -8.18
C ASP A 95 12.52 -11.82 -9.08
N GLU A 96 12.18 -10.91 -10.01
CA GLU A 96 10.98 -11.00 -10.87
C GLU A 96 10.83 -12.37 -11.52
N GLN A 97 11.91 -12.94 -12.08
CA GLN A 97 11.85 -14.22 -12.78
C GLN A 97 11.43 -15.38 -11.86
N GLU A 98 11.93 -15.39 -10.62
CA GLU A 98 11.59 -16.40 -9.62
C GLU A 98 10.15 -16.22 -9.14
N LEU A 99 9.76 -14.98 -8.82
CA LEU A 99 8.39 -14.64 -8.40
C LEU A 99 7.36 -14.97 -9.48
N ALA A 100 7.68 -14.69 -10.75
CA ALA A 100 6.83 -15.00 -11.88
C ALA A 100 6.70 -16.52 -12.13
N ALA A 101 7.75 -17.30 -11.85
CA ALA A 101 7.69 -18.76 -11.94
C ALA A 101 6.78 -19.33 -10.84
N ILE A 102 6.98 -18.92 -9.59
CA ILE A 102 6.14 -19.34 -8.45
C ILE A 102 4.67 -18.99 -8.71
N GLY A 103 4.39 -17.77 -9.21
CA GLY A 103 3.03 -17.34 -9.53
C GLY A 103 2.37 -18.08 -10.70
N LYS A 104 3.14 -18.72 -11.60
CA LYS A 104 2.59 -19.55 -12.69
C LYS A 104 2.28 -20.98 -12.26
N GLU A 105 2.94 -21.46 -11.21
CA GLU A 105 2.74 -22.81 -10.68
C GLU A 105 1.56 -22.91 -9.69
N ALA A 106 1.16 -21.77 -9.11
CA ALA A 106 0.03 -21.66 -8.18
C ALA A 106 -1.34 -21.65 -8.89
#